data_AF-A0A7C6I9B7-F1
#
_entry.id   AF-A0A7C6I9B7-F1
#
_cell.length_a   1.000
_cell.length_b   1.000
_cell.length_c   1.000
_cell.angle_alpha   90.00
_cell.angle_beta   90.00
_cell.angle_gamma   90.00
#
_symmetry.space_group_name_H-M   'P 1'
#
loop_
_entity.id
_entity.type
_entity.pdbx_description
1 polymer ?
#
loop_
_entity_poly.entity_id
_entity_poly.type
_entity_poly.pdbx_seq_one_letter_code
_entity_poly.pdbx_strand_id
1 'polypeptide(L)'
;MRIYLITGIIFAITGLIMLFAPQGFIGAVVISLGVASFANGLYTFIRFRKEVDDPVFRRTLTIRAILSIVIGLTAIILPIIFAGTVWIITAYILAAHLIISAILELIAITRMKNSGIETTGYLYEAIASIAIALILLIFPGKTGIFLVRIAGALVVLGGIAAILHDQGKLPRFPRR
;
A
#
# COMPACT_ATOMS: atom_id res chain seq x y z
N MET A 1 20.91 22.55 -6.72
CA MET A 1 21.52 21.59 -5.76
C MET A 1 20.69 21.45 -4.49
N ARG A 2 20.36 22.51 -3.72
CA ARG A 2 19.61 22.42 -2.43
C ARG A 2 18.34 21.54 -2.37
N ILE A 3 17.60 21.34 -3.46
CA ILE A 3 16.37 20.52 -3.45
C ILE A 3 16.66 19.05 -3.09
N TYR A 4 17.78 18.48 -3.52
CA TYR A 4 18.13 17.08 -3.24
C TYR A 4 18.51 16.87 -1.78
N LEU A 5 19.15 17.88 -1.16
CA LEU A 5 19.49 17.86 0.25
C LEU A 5 18.23 17.92 1.13
N ILE A 6 17.28 18.82 0.80
CA ILE A 6 16.01 18.93 1.52
C ILE A 6 15.19 17.65 1.38
N THR A 7 15.05 17.12 0.16
CA THR A 7 14.34 15.86 -0.08
C THR A 7 15.01 14.70 0.65
N GLY A 8 16.36 14.62 0.62
CA GLY A 8 17.10 13.57 1.32
C GLY A 8 16.91 13.60 2.83
N ILE A 9 16.89 14.79 3.44
CA ILE A 9 16.61 14.96 4.88
C ILE A 9 15.17 14.54 5.20
N ILE A 10 14.19 14.96 4.41
CA ILE A 10 12.78 14.57 4.61
C ILE A 10 12.64 13.05 4.52
N PHE A 11 13.26 12.41 3.52
CA PHE A 11 13.23 10.96 3.35
C PHE A 11 13.92 10.25 4.52
N ALA A 12 15.08 10.71 4.95
CA ALA A 12 15.77 10.13 6.10
C ALA A 12 14.94 10.20 7.39
N ILE A 13 14.34 11.36 7.68
CA ILE A 13 13.46 11.55 8.85
C ILE A 13 12.22 10.66 8.73
N THR A 14 11.59 10.63 7.56
CA THR A 14 10.39 9.80 7.32
C THR A 14 10.71 8.32 7.50
N GLY A 15 11.81 7.84 6.93
CA GLY A 15 12.27 6.46 7.09
C GLY A 15 12.60 6.12 8.55
N LEU A 16 13.16 7.08 9.31
CA LEU A 16 13.40 6.91 10.75
C LEU A 16 12.10 6.75 11.53
N ILE A 17 11.08 7.58 11.23
CA ILE A 17 9.74 7.47 11.82
C ILE A 17 9.11 6.11 11.48
N MET A 18 9.25 5.63 10.24
CA MET A 18 8.78 4.30 9.84
C MET A 18 9.47 3.16 10.62
N LEU A 19 10.76 3.32 10.95
CA LEU A 19 11.52 2.30 11.67
C LEU A 19 11.12 2.22 13.15
N PHE A 20 11.06 3.37 13.83
CA PHE A 20 10.86 3.45 15.28
C PHE A 20 9.40 3.59 15.69
N ALA A 21 8.56 4.25 14.90
CA ALA A 21 7.14 4.49 15.16
C ALA A 21 6.23 4.03 13.99
N PRO A 22 6.30 2.75 13.56
CA PRO A 22 5.59 2.25 12.39
C PRO A 22 4.06 2.37 12.51
N GLN A 23 3.50 2.16 13.70
CA GLN A 23 2.05 2.26 13.91
C GLN A 23 1.54 3.70 13.73
N GLY A 24 2.27 4.69 14.26
CA GLY A 24 1.94 6.10 14.08
C GLY A 24 2.08 6.54 12.63
N PHE A 25 3.10 6.05 11.92
CA PHE A 25 3.29 6.32 10.49
C PHE A 25 2.13 5.78 9.65
N ILE A 26 1.73 4.52 9.85
CA ILE A 26 0.60 3.90 9.14
C ILE A 26 -0.67 4.74 9.36
N GLY A 27 -0.97 5.10 10.61
CA GLY A 27 -2.11 5.94 10.93
C GLY A 27 -2.06 7.30 10.21
N ALA A 28 -0.92 7.98 10.26
CA ALA A 28 -0.73 9.28 9.60
C ALA A 28 -0.92 9.21 8.07
N VAL A 29 -0.41 8.16 7.42
CA VAL A 29 -0.58 7.96 5.97
C VAL A 29 -2.05 7.73 5.63
N VAL A 30 -2.74 6.84 6.36
CA VAL A 30 -4.15 6.51 6.08
C VAL A 30 -5.04 7.73 6.32
N ILE A 31 -4.81 8.48 7.41
CA ILE A 31 -5.52 9.73 7.69
C ILE A 31 -5.26 10.75 6.58
N SER A 32 -4.02 10.91 6.11
CA SER A 32 -3.68 11.85 5.03
C SER A 32 -4.40 11.49 3.72
N LEU A 33 -4.48 10.20 3.38
CA LEU A 33 -5.26 9.71 2.24
C LEU A 33 -6.76 9.95 2.43
N GLY A 34 -7.27 9.76 3.64
CA GLY A 34 -8.66 10.03 3.99
C GLY A 34 -9.02 11.52 3.80
N VAL A 35 -8.16 12.42 4.29
CA VAL A 35 -8.30 13.87 4.08
C VAL A 35 -8.27 14.22 2.59
N ALA A 36 -7.33 13.65 1.83
CA ALA A 36 -7.26 13.87 0.38
C ALA A 36 -8.51 13.38 -0.35
N SER A 37 -9.04 12.19 0.00
CA SER A 37 -10.29 11.67 -0.59
C SER A 37 -11.49 12.53 -0.23
N PHE A 38 -11.58 12.96 1.03
CA PHE A 38 -12.66 13.83 1.49
C PHE A 38 -12.64 15.18 0.77
N ALA A 39 -11.46 15.82 0.68
CA ALA A 39 -11.28 17.08 -0.04
C ALA A 39 -11.60 16.93 -1.53
N ASN A 40 -11.18 15.83 -2.17
CA ASN A 40 -11.50 15.54 -3.57
C ASN A 40 -13.00 15.34 -3.78
N GLY A 41 -13.67 14.62 -2.88
CA GLY A 41 -15.13 14.44 -2.92
C GLY A 41 -15.86 15.78 -2.76
N LEU A 42 -15.43 16.61 -1.81
CA LEU A 42 -16.00 17.95 -1.59
C LEU A 42 -15.78 18.88 -2.79
N TYR A 43 -14.57 18.89 -3.36
CA TYR A 43 -14.25 19.65 -4.56
C TYR A 43 -15.13 19.22 -5.75
N THR A 44 -15.30 17.91 -5.93
CA THR A 44 -16.12 17.35 -7.00
C THR A 44 -17.60 17.73 -6.80
N PHE A 45 -18.09 17.70 -5.56
CA PHE A 45 -19.47 18.04 -5.24
C PHE A 45 -19.80 19.52 -5.48
N ILE A 46 -18.89 20.42 -5.10
CA ILE A 46 -19.11 21.87 -5.19
C ILE A 46 -18.94 22.37 -6.63
N ARG A 47 -17.90 21.91 -7.35
CA ARG A 47 -17.51 22.49 -8.65
C ARG A 47 -18.33 21.95 -9.82
N PHE A 48 -18.61 20.65 -9.85
CA PHE A 48 -19.32 20.05 -11.00
C PHE A 48 -20.83 20.32 -11.04
N ARG A 49 -21.42 20.88 -9.97
CA ARG A 49 -22.82 21.33 -10.01
C ARG A 49 -23.05 22.51 -10.96
N LYS A 50 -21.98 23.22 -11.36
CA LYS A 50 -22.06 24.43 -12.19
C LYS A 50 -21.59 24.27 -13.63
N GLU A 51 -20.90 23.18 -13.99
CA GLU A 51 -20.17 23.08 -15.27
C GLU A 51 -20.66 21.96 -16.21
N VAL A 52 -21.62 21.11 -15.81
CA VAL A 52 -22.11 20.00 -16.67
C VAL A 52 -23.63 19.92 -16.74
N ASP A 53 -24.17 20.08 -17.95
CA ASP A 53 -25.60 20.00 -18.26
C ASP A 53 -26.13 18.58 -18.51
N ASP A 54 -25.25 17.59 -18.76
CA ASP A 54 -25.67 16.20 -18.98
C ASP A 54 -26.16 15.55 -17.66
N PRO A 55 -27.44 15.14 -17.59
CA PRO A 55 -28.03 14.54 -16.38
C PRO A 55 -27.38 13.21 -15.97
N VAL A 56 -26.87 12.41 -16.92
CA VAL A 56 -26.22 11.13 -16.62
C VAL A 56 -24.84 11.37 -16.01
N PHE A 57 -24.08 12.28 -16.61
CA PHE A 57 -22.75 12.66 -16.12
C PHE A 57 -22.83 13.31 -14.72
N ARG A 58 -23.83 14.16 -14.49
CA ARG A 58 -24.08 14.78 -13.18
C ARG A 58 -24.40 13.75 -12.10
N ARG A 59 -25.17 12.70 -12.42
CA ARG A 59 -25.50 11.63 -11.46
C ARG A 59 -24.26 10.79 -11.11
N THR A 60 -23.45 10.44 -12.11
CA THR A 60 -22.18 9.69 -11.90
C THR A 60 -21.20 10.47 -11.03
N LEU A 61 -21.01 11.76 -11.29
CA LEU A 61 -20.16 12.63 -10.48
C LEU A 61 -20.67 12.81 -9.05
N THR A 62 -21.99 12.92 -8.87
CA THR A 62 -22.60 13.03 -7.53
C THR A 62 -22.38 11.75 -6.72
N ILE A 63 -22.60 10.58 -7.33
CA ILE A 63 -22.34 9.29 -6.68
C ILE A 63 -20.86 9.16 -6.33
N ARG A 64 -19.96 9.49 -7.26
CA ARG A 64 -18.50 9.47 -7.02
C ARG A 64 -18.11 10.40 -5.87
N ALA A 65 -18.66 11.62 -5.84
CA ALA A 65 -18.37 12.60 -4.78
C ALA A 65 -18.83 12.10 -3.41
N ILE A 66 -20.05 11.56 -3.32
CA ILE A 66 -20.59 10.98 -2.08
C ILE A 66 -19.72 9.80 -1.63
N LEU A 67 -19.36 8.89 -2.54
CA LEU A 67 -18.48 7.76 -2.23
C LEU A 67 -17.12 8.24 -1.72
N SER A 68 -16.49 9.22 -2.39
CA SER A 68 -15.20 9.78 -1.96
C SER A 68 -15.25 10.45 -0.59
N ILE A 69 -16.37 11.10 -0.25
CA ILE A 69 -16.60 11.69 1.08
C ILE A 69 -16.73 10.59 2.14
N VAL A 70 -17.58 9.58 1.89
CA VAL A 70 -17.81 8.46 2.82
C VAL A 70 -16.52 7.68 3.06
N ILE A 71 -15.81 7.32 1.98
CA ILE A 71 -14.52 6.61 2.05
C ILE A 71 -13.45 7.47 2.75
N GLY A 72 -13.43 8.78 2.48
CA GLY A 72 -12.50 9.70 3.14
C GLY A 72 -12.74 9.76 4.66
N LEU A 73 -14.00 9.85 5.07
CA LEU A 73 -14.38 9.90 6.48
C LEU A 73 -14.06 8.59 7.21
N THR A 74 -14.36 7.44 6.59
CA THR A 74 -14.02 6.14 7.18
C THR A 74 -12.52 5.96 7.28
N ALA A 75 -11.74 6.38 6.28
CA ALA A 75 -10.28 6.34 6.32
C ALA A 75 -9.67 7.23 7.41
N ILE A 76 -10.32 8.34 7.80
CA ILE A 76 -9.86 9.18 8.92
C ILE A 76 -10.22 8.54 10.27
N ILE A 77 -11.45 8.04 10.40
CA ILE A 77 -12.00 7.57 11.68
C ILE A 77 -11.46 6.17 12.05
N LEU A 78 -11.35 5.26 11.08
CA LEU A 78 -10.96 3.87 11.33
C LEU A 78 -9.58 3.74 12.02
N PRO A 79 -8.50 4.41 11.57
CA PRO A 79 -7.21 4.32 12.24
C PRO A 79 -7.20 4.87 13.67
N ILE A 80 -8.08 5.83 13.97
CA ILE A 80 -8.19 6.43 15.30
C ILE A 80 -8.87 5.46 16.27
N ILE A 81 -9.95 4.80 15.84
CA ILE A 81 -10.72 3.88 16.69
C ILE A 81 -10.08 2.49 16.77
N PHE A 82 -9.57 2.00 15.65
CA PHE A 82 -9.12 0.61 15.47
C PHE A 82 -7.63 0.51 15.24
N ALA A 83 -6.83 1.33 15.93
CA ALA A 83 -5.37 1.38 15.77
C ALA A 83 -4.76 -0.04 15.77
N GLY A 84 -4.38 -0.53 14.58
CA GLY A 84 -3.80 -1.87 14.36
C GLY A 84 -4.78 -2.99 13.95
N THR A 85 -6.10 -2.85 14.14
CA THR A 85 -7.09 -3.92 13.84
C THR A 85 -7.34 -4.08 12.34
N VAL A 86 -7.30 -2.99 11.56
CA VAL A 86 -7.54 -3.03 10.12
C VAL A 86 -6.55 -3.97 9.43
N TRP A 87 -5.27 -3.87 9.78
CA TRP A 87 -4.24 -4.75 9.24
C TRP A 87 -4.48 -6.22 9.59
N ILE A 88 -4.90 -6.49 10.83
CA ILE A 88 -5.20 -7.86 11.28
C ILE A 88 -6.33 -8.47 10.43
N ILE A 89 -7.40 -7.71 10.19
CA ILE A 89 -8.52 -8.15 9.35
C ILE A 89 -8.03 -8.41 7.92
N THR A 90 -7.27 -7.48 7.33
CA THR A 90 -6.71 -7.65 5.98
C THR A 90 -5.78 -8.85 5.90
N ALA A 91 -4.94 -9.08 6.91
CA ALA A 91 -4.05 -10.23 6.97
C ALA A 91 -4.81 -11.56 6.99
N TYR A 92 -5.93 -11.65 7.73
CA TYR A 92 -6.79 -12.83 7.71
C TYR A 92 -7.48 -13.05 6.36
N ILE A 93 -7.98 -11.99 5.73
CA ILE A 93 -8.59 -12.06 4.39
C ILE A 93 -7.55 -12.54 3.37
N LEU A 94 -6.34 -11.98 3.41
CA LEU A 94 -5.22 -12.39 2.54
C LEU A 94 -4.80 -13.84 2.79
N ALA A 95 -4.70 -14.26 4.05
CA ALA A 95 -4.37 -15.64 4.38
C ALA A 95 -5.42 -16.62 3.83
N ALA A 96 -6.71 -16.31 3.98
CA ALA A 96 -7.79 -17.12 3.43
C ALA A 96 -7.71 -17.19 1.89
N HIS A 97 -7.45 -16.05 1.24
CA HIS A 97 -7.25 -15.98 -0.21
C HIS A 97 -6.08 -16.85 -0.68
N LEU A 98 -4.92 -16.79 0.00
CA LEU A 98 -3.74 -17.58 -0.34
C LEU A 98 -3.96 -19.09 -0.16
N ILE A 99 -4.72 -19.51 0.86
CA ILE A 99 -5.11 -20.92 1.03
C ILE A 99 -5.96 -21.38 -0.15
N ILE A 100 -6.96 -20.56 -0.55
CA ILE A 100 -7.80 -20.88 -1.71
C ILE A 100 -6.94 -20.95 -2.97
N SER A 101 -6.02 -20.00 -3.18
CA SER A 101 -5.09 -20.02 -4.33
C SER A 101 -4.27 -21.30 -4.37
N ALA A 102 -3.66 -21.68 -3.25
CA ALA A 102 -2.86 -22.91 -3.17
C ALA A 102 -3.69 -24.18 -3.48
N ILE A 103 -4.96 -24.24 -3.05
CA ILE A 103 -5.85 -25.35 -3.39
C ILE A 103 -6.11 -25.39 -4.91
N LEU A 104 -6.37 -24.24 -5.53
CA LEU A 104 -6.60 -24.13 -6.97
C LEU A 104 -5.35 -24.51 -7.77
N GLU A 105 -4.17 -24.07 -7.33
CA GLU A 105 -2.87 -24.40 -7.93
C GLU A 105 -2.59 -25.90 -7.83
N LEU A 106 -2.88 -26.54 -6.68
CA LEU A 106 -2.76 -28.00 -6.53
C LEU A 106 -3.69 -28.76 -7.49
N ILE A 107 -4.93 -28.30 -7.65
CA ILE A 107 -5.87 -28.87 -8.63
C ILE A 107 -5.32 -28.68 -10.06
N ALA A 108 -4.81 -27.49 -10.38
CA ALA A 108 -4.22 -27.19 -11.68
C ALA A 108 -3.03 -28.10 -11.99
N ILE A 109 -2.13 -28.35 -11.03
CA ILE A 109 -0.99 -29.27 -11.17
C ILE A 109 -1.46 -30.68 -11.53
N THR A 110 -2.52 -31.19 -10.89
CA THR A 110 -3.04 -32.54 -11.22
C THR A 110 -3.57 -32.61 -12.65
N ARG A 111 -4.22 -31.55 -13.14
CA ARG A 111 -4.73 -31.46 -14.52
C ARG A 111 -3.59 -31.28 -15.53
N MET A 112 -2.62 -30.42 -15.25
CA MET A 112 -1.45 -30.17 -16.10
C MET A 112 -0.56 -31.39 -16.24
N LYS A 113 -0.38 -32.17 -15.16
CA LYS A 113 0.34 -33.45 -15.19
C LYS A 113 -0.29 -34.45 -16.15
N ASN A 114 -1.63 -34.46 -16.24
CA ASN A 114 -2.35 -35.30 -17.21
C ASN A 114 -2.25 -34.80 -18.66
N SER A 115 -1.88 -33.53 -18.85
CA SER A 115 -1.73 -32.89 -20.16
C SER A 115 -0.25 -32.74 -20.60
N GLY A 116 0.71 -33.24 -19.82
CA GLY A 116 2.14 -33.18 -20.14
C GLY A 116 2.76 -31.78 -20.08
N ILE A 117 2.11 -30.83 -19.42
CA ILE A 117 2.59 -29.43 -19.28
C ILE A 117 3.50 -29.33 -18.04
N GLU A 118 4.53 -28.48 -18.10
CA GLU A 118 5.42 -28.22 -16.96
C GLU A 118 4.66 -27.71 -15.72
N THR A 119 4.92 -28.31 -14.57
CA THR A 119 4.18 -28.07 -13.31
C THR A 119 5.03 -27.39 -12.23
N THR A 120 6.32 -27.18 -12.48
CA THR A 120 7.29 -26.70 -11.48
C THR A 120 7.00 -25.30 -10.98
N GLY A 121 6.55 -24.39 -11.86
CA GLY A 121 6.16 -23.03 -11.49
C GLY A 121 4.97 -23.01 -10.51
N TYR A 122 3.89 -23.72 -10.86
CA TYR A 122 2.70 -23.82 -10.01
C TYR A 122 2.98 -24.50 -8.66
N LEU A 123 3.91 -25.45 -8.60
CA LEU A 123 4.30 -26.07 -7.34
C LEU A 123 5.02 -25.08 -6.40
N TYR A 124 5.88 -24.23 -6.96
CA TYR A 124 6.57 -23.20 -6.18
C TYR A 124 5.58 -22.14 -5.67
N GLU A 125 4.64 -21.71 -6.50
CA GLU A 125 3.55 -20.80 -6.11
C GLU A 125 2.70 -21.39 -4.99
N ALA A 126 2.32 -22.67 -5.08
CA ALA A 126 1.47 -23.30 -4.07
C ALA A 126 2.17 -23.39 -2.71
N ILE A 127 3.45 -23.77 -2.71
CA ILE A 127 4.26 -23.84 -1.49
C ILE A 127 4.44 -22.43 -0.90
N ALA A 128 4.73 -21.42 -1.73
CA ALA A 128 4.87 -20.04 -1.29
C ALA A 128 3.56 -19.50 -0.70
N SER A 129 2.42 -19.72 -1.37
CA SER A 129 1.10 -19.31 -0.92
C SER A 129 0.74 -19.91 0.45
N ILE A 130 1.00 -21.21 0.66
CA ILE A 130 0.79 -21.89 1.95
C ILE A 130 1.70 -21.30 3.03
N ALA A 131 2.99 -21.14 2.74
CA ALA A 131 3.96 -20.61 3.70
C ALA A 131 3.59 -19.18 4.14
N ILE A 132 3.25 -18.30 3.20
CA ILE A 132 2.85 -16.92 3.48
C ILE A 132 1.53 -16.90 4.26
N ALA A 133 0.55 -17.73 3.89
CA ALA A 133 -0.72 -17.83 4.61
C ALA A 133 -0.51 -18.23 6.09
N LEU A 134 0.34 -19.22 6.36
CA LEU A 134 0.66 -19.65 7.73
C LEU A 134 1.31 -18.53 8.55
N ILE A 135 2.26 -17.80 7.95
CA ILE A 135 2.90 -16.66 8.62
C ILE A 135 1.87 -15.57 8.98
N LEU A 136 0.96 -15.26 8.05
CA LEU A 136 -0.10 -14.27 8.27
C LEU A 136 -1.11 -14.72 9.34
N LEU A 137 -1.45 -16.01 9.41
CA LEU A 137 -2.36 -16.55 10.43
C LEU A 137 -1.77 -16.56 11.83
N ILE A 138 -0.48 -16.90 11.97
CA ILE A 138 0.19 -17.01 13.28
C ILE A 138 0.58 -15.63 13.80
N PHE A 139 1.04 -14.72 12.93
CA PHE A 139 1.54 -13.41 13.31
C PHE A 139 0.87 -12.25 12.54
N PRO A 140 -0.47 -12.13 12.58
CA PRO A 140 -1.19 -11.13 11.78
C PRO A 140 -0.78 -9.71 12.16
N GLY A 141 -0.60 -9.40 13.44
CA GLY A 141 -0.25 -8.04 13.89
C GLY A 141 1.22 -7.64 13.66
N LYS A 142 2.15 -8.59 13.52
CA LYS A 142 3.60 -8.30 13.46
C LYS A 142 4.13 -8.17 12.03
N THR A 143 3.51 -8.86 11.07
CA THR A 143 3.92 -8.85 9.66
C THR A 143 3.83 -7.46 9.03
N GLY A 144 2.74 -6.72 9.25
CA GLY A 144 2.59 -5.37 8.69
C GLY A 144 3.61 -4.39 9.24
N ILE A 145 3.84 -4.43 10.55
CA ILE A 145 4.86 -3.60 11.22
C ILE A 145 6.25 -3.94 10.68
N PHE A 146 6.54 -5.23 10.49
CA PHE A 146 7.80 -5.68 9.93
C PHE A 146 8.03 -5.17 8.50
N LEU A 147 7.01 -5.24 7.64
CA LEU A 147 7.07 -4.69 6.28
C LEU A 147 7.33 -3.18 6.27
N VAL A 148 6.64 -2.42 7.12
CA VAL A 148 6.84 -0.97 7.24
C VAL A 148 8.25 -0.63 7.72
N ARG A 149 8.83 -1.45 8.61
CA ARG A 149 10.23 -1.26 9.05
C ARG A 149 11.23 -1.52 7.93
N ILE A 150 11.02 -2.57 7.12
CA ILE A 150 11.87 -2.84 5.95
C ILE A 150 11.78 -1.66 4.96
N ALA A 151 10.56 -1.22 4.65
CA ALA A 151 10.35 -0.06 3.80
C ALA A 151 11.01 1.20 4.39
N GLY A 152 10.88 1.42 5.69
CA GLY A 152 11.55 2.51 6.41
C GLY A 152 13.06 2.47 6.28
N ALA A 153 13.68 1.30 6.44
CA ALA A 153 15.13 1.13 6.24
C ALA A 153 15.55 1.47 4.81
N LEU A 154 14.80 1.02 3.80
CA LEU A 154 15.06 1.36 2.40
C LEU A 154 14.91 2.87 2.13
N VAL A 155 13.90 3.51 2.73
CA VAL A 155 13.68 4.96 2.62
C VAL A 155 14.80 5.76 3.29
N VAL A 156 15.32 5.32 4.44
CA VAL A 156 16.50 5.91 5.08
C VAL A 156 17.72 5.80 4.16
N LEU A 157 17.99 4.62 3.60
CA LEU A 157 19.10 4.42 2.66
C LEU A 157 18.96 5.32 1.43
N GLY A 158 17.74 5.45 0.88
CA GLY A 158 17.45 6.37 -0.21
C GLY A 158 17.69 7.84 0.15
N GLY A 159 17.29 8.26 1.35
CA GLY A 159 17.54 9.61 1.87
C GLY A 159 19.03 9.91 2.04
N ILE A 160 19.79 8.98 2.61
CA ILE A 160 21.25 9.08 2.73
C ILE A 160 21.90 9.16 1.35
N ALA A 161 21.49 8.31 0.41
CA ALA A 161 22.00 8.34 -0.96
C ALA A 161 21.73 9.69 -1.65
N ALA A 162 20.54 10.27 -1.46
CA ALA A 162 20.21 11.59 -1.99
C ALA A 162 21.09 12.71 -1.40
N ILE A 163 21.38 12.65 -0.10
CA ILE A 163 22.29 13.60 0.57
C ILE A 163 23.72 13.44 0.05
N LEU A 164 24.22 12.20 -0.07
CA LEU A 164 25.56 11.92 -0.59
C LEU A 164 25.73 12.32 -2.06
N HIS A 165 24.67 12.20 -2.85
CA HIS A 165 24.65 12.66 -4.25
C HIS A 165 24.71 14.19 -4.34
N ASP A 166 23.99 14.93 -3.49
CA ASP A 166 24.08 16.39 -3.46
C ASP A 166 25.48 16.88 -3.00
N GLN A 167 26.11 16.16 -2.07
CA GLN A 167 27.49 16.41 -1.64
C GLN A 167 28.56 16.03 -2.68
N GLY A 168 28.17 15.47 -3.83
CA GLY A 168 29.10 15.08 -4.90
C GLY A 168 29.96 13.86 -4.59
N LYS A 169 29.61 13.07 -3.55
CA LYS A 169 30.32 11.84 -3.17
C LYS A 169 29.87 10.60 -3.96
N LEU A 170 28.75 10.68 -4.67
CA LEU A 170 28.27 9.65 -5.58
C LEU A 170 28.48 10.09 -7.03
N PRO A 171 28.87 9.17 -7.94
CA PRO A 171 29.07 9.50 -9.34
C PRO A 171 27.76 10.02 -9.94
N ARG A 172 27.82 11.20 -10.56
CA ARG A 172 26.70 11.73 -11.35
C ARG A 172 26.50 10.78 -12.52
N PHE A 173 25.32 10.18 -12.63
CA PHE A 173 24.98 9.39 -13.82
C PHE A 173 25.19 10.27 -15.07
N PRO A 174 25.88 9.76 -16.11
CA PRO A 174 26.06 10.51 -17.34
C PRO A 174 24.68 10.79 -17.93
N ARG A 175 24.30 12.06 -18.01
CA ARG A 175 23.14 12.50 -18.78
C ARG A 175 23.44 12.20 -20.25
N ARG A 176 22.78 11.20 -20.82
CA ARG A 176 22.58 11.12 -22.26
C ARG A 176 21.42 12.00 -22.65
#